data_AF-G6FWJ4-F1
#
_entry.id   AF-G6FWJ4-F1
#
_cell.length_a   1.000
_cell.length_b   1.000
_cell.length_c   1.000
_cell.angle_alpha   90.00
_cell.angle_beta   90.00
_cell.angle_gamma   90.00
#
_symmetry.space_group_name_H-M   'P 1'
#
loop_
_entity.id
_entity.type
_entity.pdbx_description
1 polymer ?
#
loop_
_entity_poly.entity_id
_entity_poly.type
_entity_poly.pdbx_seq_one_letter_code
_entity_poly.pdbx_strand_id
1 'polypeptide(L)'
;MNEEHESKVNVDEIMHKIREEVVKRRNYSQSKRFTYQSSVPSIQNHHNATIELIQGLLKNAQLRSEIRTKWPDNLNKFPFKINKNIQKFILKLLNFIFKDQREVNYNLIRALQESVALNRQLIEQIASLRIDRRLVDMETQLKKMDERFGTVYSRVPNIDDSLNNIDNYVNSWISSFEKQLNAVTNQEKQLEDHLKATDTRLQWMDDRLNRVDTHLQGINEQLSNVNYHMQTTDERLQQMDNRHLRGDS
;
A
#
# COMPACT_ATOMS: atom_id res chain seq x y z
N MET A 1 -27.85 21.68 27.01
CA MET A 1 -27.94 21.38 25.56
C MET A 1 -26.53 21.09 25.10
N ASN A 2 -26.13 19.82 25.15
CA ASN A 2 -24.82 19.36 24.67
C ASN A 2 -25.11 18.46 23.48
N GLU A 3 -24.78 18.92 22.28
CA GLU A 3 -24.84 18.11 21.07
C GLU A 3 -23.51 17.35 20.94
N GLU A 4 -23.61 16.02 21.04
CA GLU A 4 -22.56 15.07 20.73
C GLU A 4 -22.28 15.08 19.22
N HIS A 5 -21.06 15.44 18.84
CA HIS A 5 -20.57 15.28 17.48
C HIS A 5 -20.26 13.80 17.21
N GLU A 6 -21.21 13.07 16.62
CA GLU A 6 -20.95 11.78 15.99
C GLU A 6 -19.94 11.96 14.84
N SER A 7 -18.72 11.44 15.04
CA SER A 7 -17.71 11.33 14.00
C SER A 7 -18.16 10.26 12.99
N LYS A 8 -18.97 10.66 12.00
CA LYS A 8 -19.30 9.83 10.84
C LYS A 8 -18.01 9.56 10.07
N VAL A 9 -17.52 8.32 10.17
CA VAL A 9 -16.36 7.83 9.42
C VAL A 9 -16.68 7.94 7.93
N ASN A 10 -16.11 8.94 7.27
CA ASN A 10 -16.30 9.17 5.85
C ASN A 10 -15.40 8.20 5.04
N VAL A 11 -16.00 7.11 4.58
CA VAL A 11 -15.32 6.06 3.80
C VAL A 11 -14.70 6.60 2.51
N ASP A 12 -15.30 7.62 1.89
CA ASP A 12 -14.78 8.24 0.67
C ASP A 12 -13.50 9.03 0.94
N GLU A 13 -13.42 9.71 2.08
CA GLU A 13 -12.21 10.42 2.51
C GLU A 13 -11.05 9.45 2.79
N ILE A 14 -11.35 8.30 3.40
CA ILE A 14 -10.35 7.24 3.66
C ILE A 14 -9.88 6.64 2.34
N MET A 15 -10.78 6.31 1.40
CA MET A 15 -10.41 5.78 0.10
C MET A 15 -9.60 6.78 -0.73
N HIS A 16 -9.89 8.08 -0.60
CA HIS A 16 -9.08 9.12 -1.22
C HIS A 16 -7.66 9.15 -0.63
N LYS A 17 -7.53 9.16 0.70
CA LYS A 17 -6.23 9.14 1.39
C LYS A 17 -5.42 7.88 1.06
N ILE A 18 -6.06 6.72 0.96
CA ILE A 18 -5.40 5.47 0.55
C ILE A 18 -4.87 5.59 -0.88
N ARG A 19 -5.66 6.11 -1.84
CA ARG A 19 -5.22 6.30 -3.22
C ARG A 19 -4.02 7.26 -3.30
N GLU A 20 -4.05 8.37 -2.57
CA GLU A 20 -2.93 9.31 -2.51
C GLU A 20 -1.67 8.70 -1.90
N GLU A 21 -1.81 7.93 -0.82
CA GLU A 21 -0.70 7.25 -0.14
C GLU A 21 -0.09 6.15 -1.04
N VAL A 22 -0.91 5.41 -1.78
CA VAL A 22 -0.47 4.41 -2.77
C VAL A 22 0.30 5.07 -3.92
N VAL A 23 -0.16 6.22 -4.43
CA VAL A 23 0.54 6.98 -5.47
C VAL A 23 1.87 7.54 -4.94
N LYS A 24 1.88 8.11 -3.73
CA LYS A 24 3.13 8.56 -3.08
C LYS A 24 4.15 7.43 -2.95
N ARG A 25 3.72 6.25 -2.49
CA ARG A 25 4.62 5.08 -2.34
C ARG A 25 5.09 4.53 -3.68
N ARG A 26 4.25 4.56 -4.73
CA ARG A 26 4.64 4.19 -6.10
C ARG A 26 5.69 5.14 -6.66
N ASN A 27 5.51 6.46 -6.46
CA ASN A 27 6.46 7.48 -6.89
C ASN A 27 7.76 7.43 -6.07
N TYR A 28 7.69 7.13 -4.77
CA TYR A 28 8.87 6.93 -3.92
C TYR A 28 9.66 5.67 -4.33
N SER A 29 8.96 4.60 -4.73
CA SER A 29 9.57 3.35 -5.22
C SER A 29 10.16 3.48 -6.62
N GLN A 30 9.58 4.34 -7.48
CA GLN A 30 10.13 4.65 -8.81
C GLN A 30 11.30 5.64 -8.75
N SER A 31 11.27 6.63 -7.85
CA SER A 31 12.37 7.59 -7.62
C SER A 31 13.63 6.92 -7.07
N LYS A 32 13.48 5.78 -6.38
CA LYS A 32 14.59 4.92 -5.91
C LYS A 32 14.89 3.73 -6.82
N ARG A 33 14.52 3.78 -8.10
CA ARG A 33 15.25 3.01 -9.11
C ARG A 33 16.64 3.62 -9.22
N PHE A 34 17.56 3.10 -8.41
CA PHE A 34 18.98 3.18 -8.70
C PHE A 34 19.15 2.71 -10.14
N THR A 35 19.28 3.66 -11.05
CA THR A 35 19.93 3.41 -12.33
C THR A 35 21.34 3.00 -11.96
N TYR A 36 21.54 1.69 -11.75
CA TYR A 36 22.84 1.08 -11.93
C TYR A 36 23.17 1.22 -13.41
N GLN A 37 23.55 2.43 -13.78
CA GLN A 37 24.23 2.72 -15.02
C GLN A 37 25.61 2.11 -14.82
N SER A 38 25.70 0.82 -15.12
CA SER A 38 26.95 0.08 -15.11
C SER A 38 27.80 0.64 -16.24
N SER A 39 28.52 1.74 -15.96
CA SER A 39 29.55 2.32 -16.82
C SER A 39 30.80 1.42 -16.92
N VAL A 40 30.73 0.21 -16.36
CA VAL A 40 31.82 -0.74 -16.19
C VAL A 40 32.37 -1.30 -17.51
N PRO A 41 31.60 -1.51 -18.60
CA PRO A 41 32.21 -2.01 -19.83
C PRO A 41 33.17 -1.00 -20.48
N SER A 42 32.92 0.30 -20.37
CA SER A 42 33.64 1.27 -21.22
C SER A 42 35.07 1.53 -20.79
N ILE A 43 35.36 1.59 -19.48
CA ILE A 43 36.68 1.95 -18.96
C ILE A 43 37.64 0.74 -19.00
N GLN A 44 37.18 -0.45 -18.59
CA GLN A 44 38.01 -1.67 -18.61
C GLN A 44 38.40 -2.03 -20.06
N ASN A 45 37.43 -1.92 -20.99
CA ASN A 45 37.67 -2.19 -22.40
C ASN A 45 38.68 -1.21 -23.02
N HIS A 46 38.63 0.07 -22.62
CA HIS A 46 39.58 1.07 -23.12
C HIS A 46 41.03 0.83 -22.64
N HIS A 47 41.20 0.45 -21.36
CA HIS A 47 42.53 0.13 -20.83
C HIS A 47 43.10 -1.14 -21.47
N ASN A 48 42.27 -2.16 -21.67
CA ASN A 48 42.68 -3.40 -22.34
C ASN A 48 43.11 -3.14 -23.78
N ALA A 49 42.33 -2.38 -24.56
CA ALA A 49 42.68 -2.04 -25.93
C ALA A 49 43.98 -1.21 -26.03
N THR A 50 44.20 -0.30 -25.08
CA THR A 50 45.43 0.50 -25.01
C THR A 50 46.65 -0.36 -24.68
N ILE A 51 46.51 -1.30 -23.73
CA ILE A 51 47.57 -2.25 -23.39
C ILE A 51 47.95 -3.12 -24.58
N GLU A 52 46.96 -3.64 -25.32
CA GLU A 52 47.20 -4.44 -26.52
C GLU A 52 47.94 -3.64 -27.61
N LEU A 53 47.56 -2.37 -27.82
CA LEU A 53 48.26 -1.48 -28.75
C LEU A 53 49.73 -1.27 -28.34
N ILE A 54 49.99 -0.97 -27.07
CA ILE A 54 51.34 -0.76 -26.55
C ILE A 54 52.18 -2.03 -26.68
N GLN A 55 51.61 -3.20 -26.39
CA GLN A 55 52.29 -4.49 -26.60
C GLN A 55 52.64 -4.71 -28.08
N GLY A 56 51.74 -4.36 -29.00
CA GLY A 56 52.00 -4.42 -30.44
C GLY A 56 53.14 -3.50 -30.88
N LEU A 57 53.17 -2.27 -30.36
CA LEU A 57 54.25 -1.31 -30.61
C LEU A 57 55.59 -1.78 -30.05
N LEU A 58 55.60 -2.31 -28.82
CA LEU A 58 56.80 -2.86 -28.19
C LEU A 58 57.34 -4.08 -28.96
N LYS A 59 56.46 -4.95 -29.45
CA LYS A 59 56.84 -6.08 -30.31
C LYS A 59 57.47 -5.59 -31.62
N ASN A 60 56.94 -4.54 -32.23
CA ASN A 60 57.54 -3.94 -33.43
C ASN A 60 58.91 -3.32 -33.14
N ALA A 61 59.03 -2.58 -32.03
CA ALA A 61 60.29 -1.98 -31.59
C ALA A 61 61.36 -3.04 -31.31
N GLN A 62 60.97 -4.15 -30.67
CA GLN A 62 61.86 -5.28 -30.40
C GLN A 62 62.42 -5.87 -31.70
N LEU A 63 61.55 -6.20 -32.67
CA LEU A 63 61.97 -6.69 -33.99
C LEU A 63 62.92 -5.73 -34.71
N ARG A 64 62.71 -4.41 -34.58
CA ARG A 64 63.57 -3.39 -35.21
C ARG A 64 64.89 -3.16 -34.48
N SER A 65 64.97 -3.53 -33.19
CA SER A 65 66.17 -3.37 -32.36
C SER A 65 67.21 -4.48 -32.56
N GLU A 66 66.80 -5.58 -33.22
CA GLU A 66 67.66 -6.73 -33.50
C GLU A 66 68.87 -6.39 -34.39
N ILE A 67 69.90 -7.24 -34.29
CA ILE A 67 71.14 -7.08 -35.04
C ILE A 67 70.86 -7.21 -36.54
N ARG A 68 71.26 -6.21 -37.33
CA ARG A 68 71.19 -6.29 -38.79
C ARG A 68 72.24 -7.27 -39.30
N THR A 69 71.79 -8.47 -39.67
CA THR A 69 72.63 -9.56 -40.18
C THR A 69 72.63 -9.65 -41.71
N LYS A 70 71.61 -9.09 -42.38
CA LYS A 70 71.46 -9.12 -43.84
C LYS A 70 71.69 -7.74 -44.46
N TRP A 71 72.38 -7.71 -45.61
CA TRP A 71 72.43 -6.53 -46.47
C TRP A 71 71.02 -6.20 -46.99
N PRO A 72 70.57 -4.94 -46.93
CA PRO A 72 69.24 -4.57 -47.41
C PRO A 72 69.06 -4.86 -48.91
N ASP A 73 67.98 -5.55 -49.27
CA ASP A 73 67.73 -5.94 -50.67
C ASP A 73 67.50 -4.72 -51.58
N ASN A 74 67.01 -3.61 -51.03
CA ASN A 74 66.85 -2.34 -51.74
C ASN A 74 68.20 -1.68 -52.11
N LEU A 75 69.30 -1.98 -51.40
CA LEU A 75 70.64 -1.47 -51.69
C LEU A 75 71.42 -2.35 -52.67
N ASN A 76 70.82 -3.43 -53.20
CA ASN A 76 71.40 -4.23 -54.29
C ASN A 76 71.09 -3.67 -55.69
N LYS A 77 70.50 -2.47 -55.77
CA LYS A 77 70.15 -1.78 -57.03
C LYS A 77 71.15 -0.66 -57.33
N PHE A 78 71.43 -0.43 -58.62
CA PHE A 78 72.27 0.68 -59.10
C PHE A 78 71.76 2.02 -58.55
N PRO A 79 72.63 2.97 -58.12
CA PRO A 79 74.09 2.98 -58.21
C PRO A 79 74.83 2.30 -57.04
N PHE A 80 74.13 1.72 -56.05
CA PHE A 80 74.71 1.27 -54.77
C PHE A 80 75.15 -0.21 -54.72
N LYS A 81 75.34 -0.84 -55.88
CA LYS A 81 75.68 -2.28 -55.97
C LYS A 81 77.14 -2.52 -55.56
N ILE A 82 77.36 -2.67 -54.26
CA ILE A 82 78.67 -2.76 -53.61
C ILE A 82 79.16 -4.23 -53.51
N ASN A 83 80.47 -4.47 -53.60
CA ASN A 83 81.09 -5.80 -53.44
C ASN A 83 80.76 -6.43 -52.07
N LYS A 84 80.49 -7.75 -52.03
CA LYS A 84 80.19 -8.55 -50.82
C LYS A 84 81.17 -8.32 -49.65
N ASN A 85 82.45 -8.11 -49.93
CA ASN A 85 83.45 -7.85 -48.88
C ASN A 85 83.23 -6.49 -48.20
N ILE A 86 82.91 -5.46 -48.99
CA ILE A 86 82.59 -4.13 -48.49
C ILE A 86 81.22 -4.15 -47.77
N GLN A 87 80.24 -4.90 -48.28
CA GLN A 87 78.96 -5.11 -47.55
C GLN A 87 79.18 -5.70 -46.16
N LYS A 88 80.03 -6.74 -46.04
CA LYS A 88 80.38 -7.35 -44.73
C LYS A 88 81.12 -6.36 -43.81
N PHE A 89 82.03 -5.56 -44.36
CA PHE A 89 82.72 -4.52 -43.59
C PHE A 89 81.75 -3.45 -43.07
N ILE A 90 80.87 -2.94 -43.94
CA ILE A 90 79.83 -1.97 -43.56
C ILE A 90 78.89 -2.55 -42.50
N LEU A 91 78.49 -3.82 -42.61
CA LEU A 91 77.66 -4.48 -41.60
C LEU A 91 78.37 -4.58 -40.23
N LYS A 92 79.68 -4.85 -40.21
CA LYS A 92 80.47 -4.84 -38.97
C LYS A 92 80.58 -3.44 -38.38
N LEU A 93 80.83 -2.42 -39.22
CA LEU A 93 80.92 -1.02 -38.80
C LEU A 93 79.58 -0.52 -38.24
N LEU A 94 78.45 -0.81 -38.91
CA LEU A 94 77.11 -0.51 -38.42
C LEU A 94 76.83 -1.20 -37.08
N ASN A 95 77.22 -2.47 -36.95
CA ASN A 95 77.09 -3.18 -35.68
C ASN A 95 77.91 -2.56 -34.55
N PHE A 96 79.10 -2.04 -34.85
CA PHE A 96 79.92 -1.35 -33.87
C PHE A 96 79.30 -0.01 -33.45
N ILE A 97 78.95 0.85 -34.42
CA ILE A 97 78.39 2.18 -34.17
C ILE A 97 77.05 2.12 -33.41
N PHE A 98 76.19 1.15 -33.73
CA PHE A 98 74.88 1.00 -33.08
C PHE A 98 74.88 0.02 -31.90
N LYS A 99 76.05 -0.41 -31.40
CA LYS A 99 76.11 -1.33 -30.25
C LYS A 99 75.43 -0.72 -29.02
N ASP A 100 75.88 0.45 -28.58
CA ASP A 100 75.42 1.08 -27.35
C ASP A 100 73.95 1.52 -27.46
N GLN A 101 73.55 2.08 -28.62
CA GLN A 101 72.15 2.44 -28.87
C GLN A 101 71.21 1.23 -28.79
N ARG A 102 71.63 0.05 -29.27
CA ARG A 102 70.82 -1.17 -29.18
C ARG A 102 70.72 -1.69 -27.77
N GLU A 103 71.79 -1.61 -26.99
CA GLU A 103 71.75 -1.98 -25.58
C GLU A 103 70.79 -1.08 -24.79
N VAL A 104 70.84 0.23 -25.02
CA VAL A 104 69.87 1.19 -24.45
C VAL A 104 68.45 0.88 -24.91
N ASN A 105 68.23 0.66 -26.22
CA ASN A 105 66.90 0.32 -26.75
C ASN A 105 66.38 -1.00 -26.16
N TYR A 106 67.24 -2.01 -26.02
CA TYR A 106 66.90 -3.29 -25.42
C TYR A 106 66.46 -3.12 -23.96
N ASN A 107 67.25 -2.41 -23.16
CA ASN A 107 66.93 -2.14 -21.76
C ASN A 107 65.63 -1.35 -21.62
N LEU A 108 65.40 -0.35 -22.48
CA LEU A 108 64.18 0.45 -22.49
C LEU A 108 62.95 -0.37 -22.90
N ILE A 109 63.05 -1.17 -23.96
CA ILE A 109 61.96 -2.05 -24.40
C ILE A 109 61.61 -3.05 -23.31
N ARG A 110 62.61 -3.66 -22.66
CA ARG A 110 62.40 -4.59 -21.55
C ARG A 110 61.73 -3.92 -20.36
N ALA A 111 62.20 -2.74 -19.93
CA ALA A 111 61.59 -1.99 -18.84
C ALA A 111 60.13 -1.60 -19.15
N LEU A 112 59.84 -1.21 -20.41
CA LEU A 112 58.48 -0.91 -20.84
C LEU A 112 57.59 -2.16 -20.87
N GLN A 113 58.10 -3.30 -21.31
CA GLN A 113 57.36 -4.57 -21.26
C GLN A 113 57.01 -4.97 -19.82
N GLU A 114 57.98 -4.87 -18.91
CA GLU A 114 57.77 -5.13 -17.48
C GLU A 114 56.76 -4.13 -16.87
N SER A 115 56.83 -2.85 -17.22
CA SER A 115 55.86 -1.83 -16.80
C SER A 115 54.43 -2.12 -17.28
N VAL A 116 54.26 -2.53 -18.54
CA VAL A 116 52.94 -2.89 -19.09
C VAL A 116 52.38 -4.14 -18.39
N ALA A 117 53.23 -5.13 -18.10
CA ALA A 117 52.82 -6.32 -17.36
C ALA A 117 52.34 -5.98 -15.93
N LEU A 118 53.08 -5.12 -15.22
CA LEU A 118 52.69 -4.62 -13.90
C LEU A 118 51.36 -3.84 -13.96
N ASN A 119 51.19 -2.96 -14.94
CA ASN A 119 49.95 -2.21 -15.13
C ASN A 119 48.74 -3.12 -15.34
N ARG A 120 48.91 -4.21 -16.10
CA ARG A 120 47.85 -5.22 -16.26
C ARG A 120 47.48 -5.88 -14.93
N GLN A 121 48.47 -6.30 -14.15
CA GLN A 121 48.23 -6.91 -12.83
C GLN A 121 47.52 -5.94 -11.87
N LEU A 122 47.91 -4.67 -11.87
CA LEU A 122 47.25 -3.64 -11.05
C LEU A 122 45.78 -3.45 -11.44
N ILE A 123 45.47 -3.43 -12.73
CA ILE A 123 44.08 -3.34 -13.22
C ILE A 123 43.25 -4.54 -12.76
N GLU A 124 43.82 -5.75 -12.81
CA GLU A 124 43.16 -6.97 -12.36
C GLU A 124 42.91 -6.95 -10.83
N GLN A 125 43.89 -6.51 -10.03
CA GLN A 125 43.74 -6.36 -8.58
C GLN A 125 42.73 -5.28 -8.17
N ILE A 126 42.71 -4.14 -8.88
CA ILE A 126 41.71 -3.09 -8.62
C ILE A 126 40.31 -3.62 -8.94
N ALA A 127 40.17 -4.40 -10.02
CA ALA A 127 38.90 -5.01 -10.38
C ALA A 127 38.42 -6.01 -9.30
N SER A 128 39.31 -6.85 -8.77
CA SER A 128 38.97 -7.79 -7.69
C SER A 128 38.57 -7.07 -6.41
N LEU A 129 39.37 -6.10 -5.95
CA LEU A 129 39.07 -5.30 -4.75
C LEU A 129 37.72 -4.57 -4.86
N ARG A 130 37.37 -4.10 -6.07
CA ARG A 130 36.08 -3.47 -6.31
C ARG A 130 34.93 -4.46 -6.19
N ILE A 131 35.10 -5.70 -6.65
CA ILE A 131 34.11 -6.76 -6.49
C ILE A 131 33.96 -7.10 -5.02
N ASP A 132 35.06 -7.29 -4.29
CA ASP A 132 35.04 -7.59 -2.85
C ASP A 132 34.29 -6.52 -2.07
N ARG A 133 34.55 -5.24 -2.36
CA ARG A 133 33.80 -4.13 -1.74
C ARG A 133 32.31 -4.20 -2.03
N ARG A 134 31.91 -4.50 -3.27
CA ARG A 134 30.50 -4.65 -3.63
C ARG A 134 29.85 -5.83 -2.90
N LEU A 135 30.58 -6.92 -2.71
CA LEU A 135 30.09 -8.09 -1.96
C LEU A 135 29.85 -7.73 -0.48
N VAL A 136 30.77 -7.00 0.15
CA VAL A 136 30.60 -6.52 1.54
C VAL A 136 29.40 -5.57 1.66
N ASP A 137 29.23 -4.65 0.71
CA ASP A 137 28.07 -3.75 0.69
C ASP A 137 26.76 -4.56 0.53
N MET A 138 26.75 -5.58 -0.34
CA MET A 138 25.61 -6.48 -0.52
C MET A 138 25.30 -7.28 0.74
N GLU A 139 26.31 -7.84 1.41
CA GLU A 139 26.13 -8.56 2.68
C GLU A 139 25.50 -7.66 3.75
N THR A 140 25.95 -6.41 3.84
CA THR A 140 25.38 -5.41 4.75
C THR A 140 23.91 -5.12 4.43
N GLN A 141 23.55 -5.02 3.15
CA GLN A 141 22.14 -4.83 2.75
C GLN A 141 21.30 -6.07 3.05
N LEU A 142 21.82 -7.28 2.84
CA LEU A 142 21.14 -8.52 3.18
C LEU A 142 20.88 -8.64 4.69
N LYS A 143 21.84 -8.27 5.54
CA LYS A 143 21.63 -8.20 7.00
C LYS A 143 20.52 -7.24 7.39
N LYS A 144 20.49 -6.04 6.81
CA LYS A 144 19.39 -5.07 7.04
C LYS A 144 18.03 -5.60 6.57
N MET A 145 18.02 -6.38 5.50
CA MET A 145 16.79 -7.01 5.01
C MET A 145 16.32 -8.11 5.95
N ASP A 146 17.24 -8.92 6.48
CA ASP A 146 16.96 -9.95 7.47
C ASP A 146 16.37 -9.36 8.76
N GLU A 147 16.94 -8.28 9.30
CA GLU A 147 16.40 -7.54 10.45
C GLU A 147 14.98 -7.01 10.20
N ARG A 148 14.72 -6.50 8.99
CA ARG A 148 13.39 -6.03 8.58
C ARG A 148 12.41 -7.19 8.49
N PHE A 149 12.80 -8.32 7.91
CA PHE A 149 11.96 -9.51 7.86
C PHE A 149 11.70 -10.08 9.25
N GLY A 150 12.68 -10.09 10.15
CA GLY A 150 12.49 -10.46 11.55
C GLY A 150 11.47 -9.55 12.26
N THR A 151 11.51 -8.24 11.98
CA THR A 151 10.51 -7.29 12.50
C THR A 151 9.11 -7.54 11.95
N VAL A 152 8.99 -7.90 10.66
CA VAL A 152 7.69 -8.26 10.07
C VAL A 152 7.19 -9.57 10.66
N TYR A 153 8.06 -10.57 10.76
CA TYR A 153 7.75 -11.88 11.30
C TYR A 153 7.23 -11.82 12.74
N SER A 154 7.76 -10.93 13.57
CA SER A 154 7.27 -10.74 14.94
C SER A 154 5.96 -9.95 15.04
N ARG A 155 5.63 -9.11 14.05
CA ARG A 155 4.39 -8.31 14.03
C ARG A 155 3.18 -9.07 13.52
N VAL A 156 3.37 -10.01 12.60
CA VAL A 156 2.27 -10.77 12.00
C VAL A 156 1.44 -11.54 13.06
N PRO A 157 2.05 -12.28 14.01
CA PRO A 157 1.29 -12.95 15.09
C PRO A 157 0.49 -11.98 15.95
N ASN A 158 1.06 -10.82 16.30
CA ASN A 158 0.34 -9.80 17.10
C ASN A 158 -0.88 -9.25 16.35
N ILE A 159 -0.80 -9.11 15.02
CA ILE A 159 -1.94 -8.71 14.20
C ILE A 159 -2.99 -9.81 14.19
N ASP A 160 -2.57 -11.07 14.07
CA ASP A 160 -3.46 -12.23 14.10
C ASP A 160 -4.22 -12.32 15.44
N ASP A 161 -3.53 -12.18 16.56
CA ASP A 161 -4.13 -12.12 17.90
C ASP A 161 -5.10 -10.93 18.05
N SER A 162 -4.74 -9.77 17.51
CA SER A 162 -5.60 -8.59 17.51
C SER A 162 -6.89 -8.82 16.71
N LEU A 163 -6.80 -9.46 15.54
CA LEU A 163 -7.95 -9.79 14.72
C LEU A 163 -8.85 -10.82 15.41
N ASN A 164 -8.26 -11.87 16.00
CA ASN A 164 -9.02 -12.86 16.78
C ASN A 164 -9.78 -12.22 17.95
N ASN A 165 -9.16 -11.26 18.64
CA ASN A 165 -9.83 -10.51 19.72
C ASN A 165 -10.99 -9.65 19.20
N ILE A 166 -10.81 -8.98 18.06
CA ILE A 166 -11.87 -8.20 17.41
C ILE A 166 -13.02 -9.13 17.01
N ASP A 167 -12.75 -10.26 16.38
CA ASP A 167 -13.76 -11.23 15.97
C ASP A 167 -14.57 -11.74 17.16
N ASN A 168 -13.89 -12.09 18.26
CA ASN A 168 -14.57 -12.52 19.50
C ASN A 168 -15.45 -11.42 20.08
N TYR A 169 -14.95 -10.18 20.14
CA TYR A 169 -15.72 -9.05 20.65
C TYR A 169 -16.95 -8.75 19.80
N VAL A 170 -16.78 -8.68 18.47
CA VAL A 170 -17.87 -8.40 17.52
C VAL A 170 -18.93 -9.50 17.59
N ASN A 171 -18.53 -10.77 17.62
CA ASN A 171 -19.48 -11.89 17.72
C ASN A 171 -20.28 -11.84 19.04
N SER A 172 -19.62 -11.52 20.16
CA SER A 172 -20.30 -11.35 21.45
C SER A 172 -21.26 -10.16 21.43
N TRP A 173 -20.86 -9.04 20.83
CA TRP A 173 -21.69 -7.84 20.73
C TRP A 173 -22.92 -8.10 19.86
N ILE A 174 -22.76 -8.70 18.67
CA ILE A 174 -23.86 -9.11 17.78
C ILE A 174 -24.84 -10.01 18.53
N SER A 175 -24.33 -11.05 19.21
CA SER A 175 -25.18 -11.99 19.96
C SER A 175 -25.98 -11.30 21.07
N SER A 176 -25.39 -10.30 21.73
CA SER A 176 -26.10 -9.51 22.75
C SER A 176 -27.18 -8.62 22.12
N PHE A 177 -26.86 -8.00 20.99
CA PHE A 177 -27.79 -7.14 20.27
C PHE A 177 -28.99 -7.92 19.72
N GLU A 178 -28.77 -9.10 19.16
CA GLU A 178 -29.84 -10.01 18.71
C GLU A 178 -30.79 -10.37 19.86
N LYS A 179 -30.26 -10.66 21.06
CA LYS A 179 -31.10 -10.93 22.23
C LYS A 179 -31.95 -9.73 22.63
N GLN A 180 -31.38 -8.52 22.60
CA GLN A 180 -32.12 -7.30 22.92
C GLN A 180 -33.21 -7.02 21.89
N LEU A 181 -32.91 -7.16 20.59
CA LEU A 181 -33.90 -7.01 19.53
C LEU A 181 -35.06 -8.00 19.70
N ASN A 182 -34.77 -9.27 19.94
CA ASN A 182 -35.80 -10.27 20.19
C ASN A 182 -36.66 -9.93 21.40
N ALA A 183 -36.08 -9.38 22.47
CA ALA A 183 -36.82 -8.93 23.63
C ALA A 183 -37.76 -7.75 23.30
N VAL A 184 -37.27 -6.76 22.54
CA VAL A 184 -38.08 -5.61 22.09
C VAL A 184 -39.23 -6.08 21.21
N THR A 185 -38.98 -6.94 20.22
CA THR A 185 -40.03 -7.50 19.35
C THR A 185 -41.11 -8.24 20.16
N ASN A 186 -40.71 -8.98 21.19
CA ASN A 186 -41.67 -9.66 22.06
C ASN A 186 -42.49 -8.67 22.91
N GLN A 187 -41.87 -7.60 23.42
CA GLN A 187 -42.58 -6.55 24.16
C GLN A 187 -43.56 -5.78 23.26
N GLU A 188 -43.16 -5.47 22.03
CA GLU A 188 -44.02 -4.85 21.03
C GLU A 188 -45.28 -5.69 20.78
N LYS A 189 -45.12 -7.01 20.57
CA LYS A 189 -46.24 -7.92 20.40
C LYS A 189 -47.18 -7.95 21.61
N GLN A 190 -46.62 -7.98 22.83
CA GLN A 190 -47.43 -7.93 24.05
C GLN A 190 -48.21 -6.61 24.18
N LEU A 191 -47.59 -5.49 23.81
CA LEU A 191 -48.25 -4.19 23.79
C LEU A 191 -49.40 -4.15 22.78
N GLU A 192 -49.18 -4.70 21.58
CA GLU A 192 -50.22 -4.81 20.56
C GLU A 192 -51.43 -5.63 21.06
N ASP A 193 -51.19 -6.77 21.72
CA ASP A 193 -52.23 -7.59 22.32
C ASP A 193 -52.98 -6.84 23.44
N HIS A 194 -52.26 -6.10 24.28
CA HIS A 194 -52.85 -5.25 25.33
C HIS A 194 -53.72 -4.12 24.76
N LEU A 195 -53.29 -3.48 23.68
CA LEU A 195 -54.06 -2.44 23.01
C LEU A 195 -55.34 -3.01 22.40
N LYS A 196 -55.29 -4.18 21.74
CA LYS A 196 -56.50 -4.87 21.22
C LYS A 196 -57.49 -5.22 22.33
N ALA A 197 -56.99 -5.70 23.48
CA ALA A 197 -57.84 -6.00 24.63
C ALA A 197 -58.48 -4.73 25.22
N THR A 198 -57.73 -3.62 25.25
CA THR A 198 -58.24 -2.32 25.71
C THR A 198 -59.32 -1.78 24.78
N ASP A 199 -59.09 -1.85 23.46
CA ASP A 199 -60.05 -1.42 22.44
C ASP A 199 -61.37 -2.21 22.56
N THR A 200 -61.28 -3.53 22.74
CA THR A 200 -62.45 -4.40 22.98
C THR A 200 -63.22 -4.00 24.24
N ARG A 201 -62.51 -3.65 25.32
CA ARG A 201 -63.13 -3.21 26.58
C ARG A 201 -63.82 -1.85 26.43
N LEU A 202 -63.23 -0.93 25.67
CA LEU A 202 -63.83 0.37 25.38
C LEU A 202 -65.12 0.22 24.56
N GLN A 203 -65.12 -0.63 23.52
CA GLN A 203 -66.33 -0.95 22.76
C GLN A 203 -67.45 -1.50 23.66
N TRP A 204 -67.12 -2.40 24.60
CA TRP A 204 -68.10 -2.91 25.55
C TRP A 204 -68.63 -1.83 26.51
N MET A 205 -67.77 -0.89 26.92
CA MET A 205 -68.19 0.25 27.75
C MET A 205 -69.14 1.18 27.00
N ASP A 206 -68.85 1.48 25.73
CA ASP A 206 -69.71 2.28 24.86
C ASP A 206 -71.09 1.63 24.70
N ASP A 207 -71.14 0.32 24.43
CA ASP A 207 -72.38 -0.45 24.36
C ASP A 207 -73.19 -0.37 25.67
N ARG A 208 -72.51 -0.46 26.81
CA ARG A 208 -73.15 -0.37 28.12
C ARG A 208 -73.70 1.03 28.39
N LEU A 209 -72.96 2.08 28.04
CA LEU A 209 -73.42 3.47 28.17
C LEU A 209 -74.65 3.72 27.30
N ASN A 210 -74.65 3.25 26.04
CA ASN A 210 -75.82 3.34 25.16
C ASN A 210 -77.07 2.66 25.76
N ARG A 211 -76.89 1.52 26.44
CA ARG A 211 -77.99 0.84 27.16
C ARG A 211 -78.48 1.65 28.35
N VAL A 212 -77.58 2.28 29.11
CA VAL A 212 -77.94 3.17 30.23
C VAL A 212 -78.72 4.38 29.71
N ASP A 213 -78.27 5.01 28.63
CA ASP A 213 -78.96 6.15 28.00
C ASP A 213 -80.38 5.76 27.56
N THR A 214 -80.53 4.59 26.92
CA THR A 214 -81.84 4.05 26.54
C THR A 214 -82.75 3.83 27.75
N HIS A 215 -82.20 3.31 28.85
CA HIS A 215 -82.96 3.09 30.08
C HIS A 215 -83.40 4.41 30.74
N LEU A 216 -82.52 5.41 30.77
CA LEU A 216 -82.84 6.75 31.31
C LEU A 216 -83.91 7.46 30.47
N GLN A 217 -83.88 7.30 29.14
CA GLN A 217 -84.97 7.78 28.26
C GLN A 217 -86.31 7.14 28.65
N GLY A 218 -86.34 5.81 28.85
CA GLY A 218 -87.55 5.12 29.29
C GLY A 218 -88.06 5.58 30.67
N ILE A 219 -87.17 5.85 31.63
CA ILE A 219 -87.56 6.42 32.94
C ILE A 219 -88.18 7.82 32.77
N ASN A 220 -87.58 8.67 31.93
CA ASN A 220 -88.11 10.02 31.67
C ASN A 220 -89.52 9.98 31.06
N GLU A 221 -89.79 9.04 30.16
CA GLU A 221 -91.13 8.81 29.62
C GLU A 221 -92.12 8.37 30.70
N GLN A 222 -91.73 7.43 31.56
CA GLN A 222 -92.56 6.97 32.68
C GLN A 222 -92.87 8.11 33.66
N LEU A 223 -91.89 8.93 34.03
CA LEU A 223 -92.07 10.09 34.89
C LEU A 223 -93.00 11.13 34.24
N SER A 224 -92.88 11.34 32.93
CA SER A 224 -93.78 12.22 32.17
C SER A 224 -95.23 11.73 32.23
N ASN A 225 -95.46 10.42 32.09
CA ASN A 225 -96.77 9.80 32.22
C ASN A 225 -97.34 9.92 33.64
N VAL A 226 -96.52 9.69 34.67
CA VAL A 226 -96.93 9.89 36.08
C VAL A 226 -97.33 11.33 36.33
N ASN A 227 -96.54 12.30 35.85
CA ASN A 227 -96.85 13.71 35.97
C ASN A 227 -98.20 14.07 35.31
N TYR A 228 -98.48 13.52 34.13
CA TYR A 228 -99.77 13.68 33.46
C TYR A 228 -100.94 13.10 34.28
N HIS A 229 -100.78 11.90 34.85
CA HIS A 229 -101.80 11.31 35.72
C HIS A 229 -102.03 12.08 37.02
N MET A 230 -100.97 12.66 37.60
CA MET A 230 -101.09 13.53 38.77
C MET A 230 -101.89 14.79 38.44
N GLN A 231 -101.56 15.49 37.34
CA GLN A 231 -102.34 16.65 36.87
C GLN A 231 -103.82 16.31 36.67
N THR A 232 -104.09 15.18 36.02
CA THR A 232 -105.47 14.69 35.82
C THR A 232 -106.18 14.42 37.16
N THR A 233 -105.46 13.90 38.15
CA THR A 233 -106.01 13.62 39.49
C THR A 233 -106.30 14.92 40.24
N ASP A 234 -105.40 15.90 40.19
CA ASP A 234 -105.58 17.22 40.79
C ASP A 234 -106.80 17.94 40.19
N GLU A 235 -106.97 17.92 38.87
CA GLU A 235 -108.16 18.47 38.21
C GLU A 235 -109.46 17.82 38.71
N ARG A 236 -109.45 16.49 38.88
CA ARG A 236 -110.62 15.76 39.41
C ARG A 236 -110.90 16.12 40.87
N LEU A 237 -109.87 16.31 41.69
CA LEU A 237 -110.03 16.74 43.09
C LEU A 237 -110.62 18.16 43.16
N GLN A 238 -110.09 19.11 42.38
CA GLN A 238 -110.66 20.47 42.29
C GLN A 238 -112.13 20.45 41.84
N GLN A 239 -112.49 19.59 40.89
CA GLN A 239 -113.88 19.43 40.47
C GLN A 239 -114.76 18.88 41.60
N MET A 240 -114.27 17.95 42.43
CA MET A 240 -115.01 17.44 43.59
C MET A 240 -115.18 18.51 44.67
N ASP A 241 -114.14 19.26 45.00
CA ASP A 241 -114.21 20.36 45.97
C ASP A 241 -115.22 21.42 45.52
N ASN A 242 -115.20 21.80 44.23
CA ASN A 242 -116.17 22.72 43.66
C ASN A 242 -117.61 22.20 43.71
N ARG A 243 -117.83 20.88 43.57
CA ARG A 243 -119.16 20.25 43.73
C ARG A 243 -119.59 20.27 45.19
N HIS A 244 -118.67 19.99 46.13
CA HIS A 244 -118.97 20.01 47.56
C HIS A 244 -119.37 21.41 48.02
N LEU A 245 -118.61 22.44 47.64
CA LEU A 245 -118.92 23.84 47.94
C LEU A 245 -120.27 24.31 47.37
N ARG A 246 -120.69 23.80 46.21
CA ARG A 246 -122.01 24.08 45.62
C ARG A 246 -123.16 23.29 46.25
N GLY A 247 -122.90 22.16 46.88
CA GLY A 247 -123.90 21.36 47.57
C GLY A 247 -124.28 21.89 48.95
N ASP A 248 -123.41 22.69 49.56
CA ASP A 248 -123.59 23.30 50.89
C ASP A 248 -124.08 24.77 50.83
N SER A 249 -124.48 25.27 49.66
CA SER A 249 -125.11 26.61 49.44
C SER A 249 -126.60 26.49 49.14
#